data_AF-A0A0K6GW43-F1
#
_entry.id   AF-A0A0K6GW43-F1
#
_cell.length_a   1.000
_cell.length_b   1.000
_cell.length_c   1.000
_cell.angle_alpha   90.00
_cell.angle_beta   90.00
_cell.angle_gamma   90.00
#
_symmetry.space_group_name_H-M   'P 1'
#
loop_
_entity.id
_entity.type
_entity.pdbx_description
1 polymer ?
#
loop_
_entity_poly.entity_id
_entity_poly.type
_entity_poly.pdbx_seq_one_letter_code
_entity_poly.pdbx_strand_id
1 'polypeptide(L)'
;MLLHISVQPWRWLRGPASVWGINCRTGEWLELTAAEPHPWQQQPLSWVTAWGALVILYAPQQPRRWVWLPKSWLGDANYRRLARFLLRWRQNAR
;
A
#
# COMPACT_ATOMS: atom_id res chain seq x y z
N MET A 1 -14.91 7.74 -0.19
CA MET A 1 -13.76 8.67 -0.10
C MET A 1 -12.52 7.87 -0.39
N LEU A 2 -11.75 8.28 -1.40
CA LEU A 2 -10.54 7.60 -1.83
C LEU A 2 -9.33 8.45 -1.40
N LEU A 3 -8.39 7.86 -0.67
CA LEU A 3 -7.15 8.53 -0.31
C LEU A 3 -6.11 8.23 -1.38
N HIS A 4 -5.58 9.29 -1.99
CA HIS A 4 -4.61 9.21 -3.07
C HIS A 4 -3.19 9.31 -2.51
N ILE A 5 -2.35 8.33 -2.85
CA ILE A 5 -0.96 8.21 -2.40
C ILE A 5 -0.10 7.86 -3.62
N SER A 6 0.75 8.78 -4.08
CA SER A 6 1.77 8.44 -5.07
C SER A 6 2.81 7.55 -4.41
N VAL A 7 3.19 6.41 -4.99
CA VAL A 7 4.19 5.52 -4.38
C VAL A 7 5.33 5.20 -5.32
N GLN A 8 6.54 5.51 -4.87
CA GLN A 8 7.75 5.08 -5.56
C GLN A 8 8.18 3.72 -5.02
N PRO A 9 8.33 2.69 -5.87
CA PRO A 9 9.08 1.50 -5.46
C PRO A 9 10.51 1.91 -5.12
N TRP A 10 11.23 1.06 -4.39
CA TRP A 10 12.63 1.31 -4.07
C TRP A 10 13.43 1.69 -5.32
N ARG A 11 14.37 2.63 -5.22
CA ARG A 11 15.17 3.12 -6.36
C ARG A 11 15.82 2.03 -7.23
N TRP A 12 16.03 0.84 -6.67
CA TRP A 12 16.63 -0.32 -7.35
C TRP A 12 15.60 -1.29 -7.97
N LEU A 13 14.32 -1.16 -7.62
CA LEU A 13 13.22 -1.82 -8.33
C LEU A 13 12.89 -0.97 -9.57
N ARG A 14 13.22 -1.48 -10.76
CA ARG A 14 13.03 -0.82 -12.07
C ARG A 14 11.55 -0.76 -12.50
N GLY A 15 10.68 -0.27 -11.64
CA GLY A 15 9.27 0.00 -11.96
C GLY A 15 9.03 1.50 -12.20
N PRO A 16 8.11 1.89 -13.09
CA PRO A 16 7.66 3.27 -13.17
C PRO A 16 7.08 3.71 -11.81
N ALA A 17 7.13 5.01 -11.53
CA ALA A 17 6.44 5.56 -10.36
C ALA A 17 4.94 5.33 -10.54
N SER A 18 4.36 4.45 -9.74
CA SER A 18 2.93 4.14 -9.78
C SER A 18 2.19 4.99 -8.76
N VAL A 19 0.99 5.40 -9.13
CA VAL A 19 0.10 6.11 -8.23
C VAL A 19 -0.92 5.13 -7.67
N TRP A 20 -1.09 5.15 -6.35
CA TRP A 20 -1.97 4.22 -5.66
C TRP A 20 -3.06 4.97 -4.90
N GLY A 21 -4.26 4.39 -4.89
CA GLY A 21 -5.36 4.81 -4.04
C GLY A 21 -5.70 3.70 -3.07
N ILE A 22 -6.12 4.04 -1.85
CA ILE A 22 -6.81 3.10 -0.97
C ILE A 22 -8.27 3.52 -0.83
N ASN A 23 -9.17 2.58 -1.12
CA ASN A 23 -10.59 2.76 -0.84
C ASN A 23 -10.81 2.60 0.67
N CYS A 24 -11.03 3.71 1.38
CA CYS A 24 -11.19 3.68 2.84
C CYS A 24 -12.44 2.93 3.33
N ARG A 25 -13.41 2.63 2.44
CA ARG A 25 -14.61 1.85 2.79
C ARG A 25 -14.35 0.35 2.68
N THR A 26 -13.66 -0.10 1.63
CA THR A 26 -13.43 -1.54 1.35
C THR A 26 -12.05 -2.03 1.76
N GLY A 27 -11.09 -1.13 1.95
CA GLY A 27 -9.69 -1.45 2.22
C GLY A 27 -8.91 -1.87 0.97
N GLU A 28 -9.52 -1.82 -0.21
CA GLU A 28 -8.89 -2.23 -1.46
C GLU A 28 -7.91 -1.19 -1.97
N TRP A 29 -6.80 -1.67 -2.52
CA TRP A 29 -5.80 -0.85 -3.18
C TRP A 29 -6.09 -0.76 -4.67
N LEU A 30 -5.93 0.43 -5.24
CA LEU A 30 -6.18 0.70 -6.66
C LEU A 30 -4.95 1.36 -7.26
N GLU A 31 -4.47 0.85 -8.39
CA GLU A 31 -3.45 1.54 -9.18
C GLU A 31 -4.14 2.58 -10.07
N LEU A 32 -3.92 3.87 -9.80
CA LEU A 32 -4.61 4.99 -10.47
C LEU A 32 -3.90 5.43 -11.76
N THR A 33 -2.66 5.01 -11.98
CA THR A 33 -1.88 5.31 -13.20
C THR A 33 -2.19 4.39 -14.36
N ALA A 34 -3.00 3.35 -14.18
CA ALA A 34 -3.43 2.48 -15.26
C ALA A 34 -4.65 3.07 -15.99
N ALA A 35 -4.77 2.78 -17.29
CA ALA A 35 -5.94 3.17 -18.08
C ALA A 35 -7.26 2.62 -17.50
N GLU A 36 -7.16 1.49 -16.79
CA GLU A 36 -8.23 0.92 -15.98
C GLU A 36 -7.73 0.70 -14.54
N PRO A 37 -8.46 1.15 -13.50
CA PRO A 37 -8.09 0.89 -12.12
C PRO A 37 -8.10 -0.61 -11.84
N HIS A 38 -6.93 -1.17 -11.55
CA HIS A 38 -6.84 -2.57 -11.17
C HIS A 38 -6.99 -2.70 -9.65
N PRO A 39 -7.89 -3.57 -9.15
CA PRO A 39 -7.98 -3.86 -7.73
C PRO A 39 -6.84 -4.78 -7.30
N TRP A 40 -6.18 -4.39 -6.21
CA TRP A 40 -5.11 -5.15 -5.59
C TRP A 40 -5.48 -5.49 -4.15
N GLN A 41 -5.18 -6.73 -3.78
CA GLN A 41 -5.33 -7.21 -2.42
C GLN A 41 -4.02 -7.09 -1.66
N GLN A 42 -4.12 -6.68 -0.41
CA GLN A 42 -2.96 -6.61 0.48
C GLN A 42 -2.61 -8.02 1.00
N GLN A 43 -1.33 -8.40 0.95
CA GLN A 43 -0.86 -9.61 1.59
C GLN A 43 -0.66 -9.44 3.11
N PRO A 44 -0.76 -10.53 3.89
CA PRO A 44 -0.52 -10.52 5.34
C PRO A 44 0.86 -9.97 5.73
N LEU A 45 1.87 -10.25 4.89
CA LEU A 45 3.22 -9.79 5.10
C LEU A 45 3.32 -8.29 4.79
N SER A 46 3.39 -7.49 5.85
CA SER A 46 3.64 -6.05 5.83
C SER A 46 4.63 -5.67 6.93
N TRP A 47 5.42 -4.63 6.70
CA TRP A 47 6.37 -4.09 7.67
C TRP A 47 6.05 -2.64 7.99
N VAL A 48 6.21 -2.28 9.25
CA VAL A 48 6.00 -0.94 9.77
C VAL A 48 7.30 -0.53 10.48
N THR A 49 7.80 0.67 10.19
CA THR A 49 9.05 1.21 10.73
C THR A 49 8.84 2.63 11.27
N ALA A 50 9.83 3.27 11.88
CA ALA A 50 9.68 4.67 12.27
C ALA A 50 9.45 5.65 11.08
N TRP A 51 9.88 5.27 9.87
CA TRP A 51 9.92 6.14 8.69
C TRP A 51 8.81 5.87 7.67
N GLY A 52 8.08 4.78 7.80
CA GLY A 52 7.08 4.39 6.81
C GLY A 52 6.59 2.95 6.98
N ALA A 53 5.78 2.50 6.02
CA ALA A 53 5.26 1.14 5.97
C ALA A 53 5.56 0.51 4.61
N LEU A 54 5.92 -0.76 4.59
CA LEU A 54 6.08 -1.57 3.40
C LEU A 54 4.91 -2.53 3.30
N VAL A 55 4.13 -2.40 2.23
CA VAL A 55 2.94 -3.20 1.96
C VAL A 55 3.19 -4.04 0.72
N ILE A 56 2.79 -5.31 0.75
CA ILE A 56 2.85 -6.19 -0.42
C ILE A 56 1.45 -6.28 -1.00
N LEU A 57 1.32 -5.98 -2.28
CA LEU A 57 0.10 -6.08 -3.05
C LEU A 57 0.15 -7.29 -3.98
N TYR A 58 -0.98 -7.98 -4.08
CA TYR A 58 -1.20 -9.14 -4.92
C TYR A 58 -2.49 -8.99 -5.74
N ALA A 59 -2.42 -9.42 -7.00
CA ALA A 59 -3.57 -9.61 -7.88
C ALA A 59 -3.34 -10.91 -8.68
N PRO A 60 -4.41 -11.64 -9.06
CA PRO A 60 -4.27 -12.84 -9.89
C PRO A 60 -3.53 -12.52 -11.19
N GLN A 61 -2.63 -13.42 -11.61
CA GLN A 61 -1.87 -13.31 -12.87
C GLN A 61 -0.93 -12.08 -12.99
N GLN A 62 -0.75 -11.32 -11.91
CA GLN A 62 0.14 -10.16 -11.87
C GLN A 62 1.33 -10.43 -10.93
N PRO A 63 2.53 -9.88 -11.21
CA PRO A 63 3.64 -9.95 -10.29
C PRO A 63 3.31 -9.19 -9.00
N ARG A 64 3.74 -9.73 -7.85
CA ARG A 64 3.59 -9.06 -6.55
C ARG A 64 4.26 -7.70 -6.58
N ARG A 65 3.62 -6.71 -5.96
CA ARG A 65 4.14 -5.35 -5.88
C ARG A 65 4.47 -4.95 -4.46
N TRP A 66 5.63 -4.32 -4.29
CA TRP A 66 6.11 -3.81 -3.02
C TRP A 66 5.90 -2.30 -2.98
N VAL A 67 5.08 -1.85 -2.05
CA VAL A 67 4.62 -0.47 -1.94
C VAL A 67 5.19 0.13 -0.65
N TRP A 68 6.14 1.06 -0.79
CA TRP A 68 6.67 1.81 0.33
C TRP A 68 5.86 3.07 0.57
N LEU A 69 5.38 3.25 1.80
CA LEU A 69 4.56 4.37 2.22
C LEU A 69 5.35 5.20 3.25
N PRO A 70 6.12 6.21 2.81
CA PRO A 70 6.76 7.17 3.68
C PRO A 70 5.76 7.77 4.66
N LYS A 71 6.16 7.83 5.94
CA LYS A 71 5.38 8.46 6.99
C LYS A 71 5.03 9.92 6.64
N SER A 72 5.94 10.64 5.98
CA SER A 72 5.78 12.03 5.55
C SER A 72 4.61 12.25 4.59
N TRP A 73 4.21 11.26 3.80
CA TRP A 73 3.09 11.40 2.85
C TRP A 73 1.72 11.26 3.51
N LEU A 74 1.65 10.56 4.64
CA LEU A 74 0.39 10.27 5.33
C LEU A 74 0.14 11.24 6.48
N GLY A 75 1.22 11.77 7.08
CA GLY A 75 1.17 12.50 8.34
C GLY A 75 0.97 11.57 9.55
N ASP A 76 1.34 12.04 10.73
CA ASP A 76 1.49 11.21 11.93
C ASP A 76 0.21 10.49 12.37
N ALA A 77 -0.94 11.13 12.24
CA ALA A 77 -2.22 10.54 12.65
C ALA A 77 -2.64 9.40 11.72
N ASN A 78 -2.60 9.63 10.41
CA ASN A 78 -2.99 8.62 9.42
C ASN A 78 -1.97 7.49 9.38
N TYR A 79 -0.68 7.79 9.51
CA TYR A 79 0.37 6.79 9.63
C TYR A 79 0.12 5.87 10.83
N ARG A 80 -0.18 6.42 12.01
CA ARG A 80 -0.50 5.60 13.20
C ARG A 80 -1.76 4.74 13.01
N ARG A 81 -2.75 5.19 12.23
CA ARG A 81 -3.93 4.37 11.91
C ARG A 81 -3.56 3.23 10.97
N LEU A 82 -2.83 3.53 9.89
CA LEU A 82 -2.36 2.54 8.92
C LEU A 82 -1.46 1.50 9.60
N ALA A 83 -0.46 1.92 10.38
CA ALA A 83 0.44 1.04 11.10
C ALA A 83 -0.34 0.04 12.00
N ARG A 84 -1.32 0.52 12.77
CA ARG A 84 -2.17 -0.34 13.60
C ARG A 84 -2.98 -1.32 12.77
N PHE A 85 -3.55 -0.87 11.65
CA PHE A 85 -4.29 -1.74 10.74
C PHE A 85 -3.39 -2.86 10.18
N LEU A 86 -2.22 -2.51 9.64
CA LEU A 86 -1.27 -3.47 9.07
C LEU A 86 -0.80 -4.50 10.10
N LEU A 87 -0.46 -4.05 11.32
CA LEU A 87 -0.03 -4.93 12.41
C LEU A 87 -1.15 -5.88 12.86
N ARG A 88 -2.39 -5.38 13.00
CA ARG A 88 -3.56 -6.22 13.33
C ARG A 88 -3.87 -7.23 12.22
N TRP A 89 -3.83 -6.79 10.97
CA TRP A 89 -4.05 -7.67 9.81
C TRP A 89 -3.04 -8.80 9.78
N ARG A 90 -1.75 -8.50 9.99
CA ARG A 90 -0.69 -9.52 10.10
C ARG A 90 -0.95 -10.54 11.21
N GLN A 91 -1.54 -10.13 12.33
CA GLN A 91 -1.88 -11.01 13.44
C GLN A 91 -3.07 -11.92 13.13
N ASN A 92 -4.09 -11.38 12.45
CA ASN A 92 -5.35 -12.07 12.18
C ASN A 92 -5.37 -12.87 10.87
N ALA A 93 -4.49 -12.57 9.92
CA ALA A 93 -4.40 -13.28 8.65
C ALA A 93 -3.56 -14.59 8.75
N ARG A 94 -3.56 -15.19 9.94
CA ARG A 94 -3.04 -16.54 10.21
C ARG A 94 -4.15 -17.56 10.03
#